data_AF-A0A4V2I4G3-F1
#
_entry.id   AF-A0A4V2I4G3-F1
#
_cell.length_a   1.000
_cell.length_b   1.000
_cell.length_c   1.000
_cell.angle_alpha   90.00
_cell.angle_beta   90.00
_cell.angle_gamma   90.00
#
_symmetry.space_group_name_H-M   'P 1'
#
loop_
_entity.id
_entity.type
_entity.pdbx_description
1 polymer ?
#
loop_
_entity_poly.entity_id
_entity_poly.type
_entity_poly.pdbx_seq_one_letter_code
_entity_poly.pdbx_strand_id
1 'polypeptide(L)'
;MDSDIELNISFRFFSLTEELSNEIKSSLKASSCRPNKKLGGFVVCVPLTPSSLEFIGSFVTSNSVEVENTDIFVSFVTEYDSRVIDLPNIITKASFSIGSPVTLSYTVV
;
A
#
# COMPACT_ATOMS: atom_id res chain seq x y z
N MET A 1 -6.68 -14.80 -25.71
CA MET A 1 -5.96 -13.53 -25.49
C MET A 1 -5.80 -13.44 -23.99
N ASP A 2 -4.56 -13.44 -23.51
CA ASP A 2 -4.27 -13.19 -22.10
C ASP A 2 -4.93 -11.87 -21.72
N SER A 3 -5.91 -11.91 -20.83
CA SER A 3 -6.30 -10.72 -20.10
C SER A 3 -5.08 -10.31 -19.27
N ASP A 4 -4.54 -9.14 -19.57
CA ASP A 4 -3.52 -8.53 -18.71
C ASP A 4 -4.12 -8.44 -17.31
N ILE A 5 -3.51 -9.13 -16.35
CA ILE A 5 -4.00 -9.15 -14.97
C ILE A 5 -3.86 -7.75 -14.41
N GLU A 6 -4.98 -7.20 -13.94
CA GLU A 6 -4.98 -5.89 -13.31
C GLU A 6 -4.41 -5.99 -11.89
N LEU A 7 -3.17 -5.52 -11.73
CA LEU A 7 -2.51 -5.42 -10.43
C LEU A 7 -2.93 -4.15 -9.72
N ASN A 8 -3.55 -4.31 -8.54
CA ASN A 8 -3.81 -3.23 -7.62
C ASN A 8 -2.66 -3.16 -6.60
N ILE A 9 -1.89 -2.06 -6.62
CA ILE A 9 -0.72 -1.89 -5.77
C ILE A 9 -0.90 -0.62 -4.94
N SER A 10 -0.82 -0.76 -3.62
CA SER A 10 -0.98 0.35 -2.68
C SER A 10 -0.05 0.22 -1.49
N PHE A 11 0.35 1.35 -0.93
CA PHE A 11 0.98 1.41 0.39
C PHE A 11 -0.12 1.64 1.43
N ARG A 12 -0.13 0.84 2.49
CA ARG A 12 -1.13 0.97 3.56
C ARG A 12 -0.45 1.35 4.86
N PHE A 13 -1.09 2.27 5.56
CA PHE A 13 -0.84 2.56 6.97
C PHE A 13 -1.96 1.93 7.77
N PHE A 14 -1.66 1.30 8.90
CA PHE A 14 -2.65 0.61 9.71
C PHE A 14 -3.14 1.40 10.91
N SER A 15 -2.35 2.34 11.44
CA SER A 15 -2.64 3.00 12.71
C SER A 15 -2.18 4.45 12.74
N LEU A 16 -2.62 5.27 11.78
CA LEU A 16 -2.36 6.72 11.83
C LEU A 16 -3.31 7.42 12.79
N THR A 17 -2.86 8.53 13.37
CA THR A 17 -3.75 9.46 14.08
C THR A 17 -4.71 10.14 13.10
N GLU A 18 -5.75 10.79 13.63
CA GLU A 18 -6.70 11.52 12.79
C GLU A 18 -6.01 12.63 12.00
N GLU A 19 -5.12 13.39 12.64
CA GLU A 19 -4.36 14.49 12.04
C GLU A 19 -3.53 13.99 10.86
N LEU A 20 -2.71 12.95 11.08
CA LEU A 20 -1.86 12.34 10.06
C LEU A 20 -2.68 11.72 8.92
N SER A 21 -3.82 11.11 9.24
CA SER A 21 -4.72 10.57 8.22
C SER A 21 -5.30 11.67 7.30
N ASN A 22 -5.58 12.84 7.86
CA ASN A 22 -6.12 13.97 7.12
C ASN A 22 -5.03 14.67 6.30
N GLU A 23 -3.81 14.78 6.82
CA GLU A 23 -2.65 15.26 6.08
C GLU A 23 -2.41 14.42 4.81
N ILE A 24 -2.39 13.09 4.94
CA ILE A 24 -2.22 12.19 3.78
C ILE A 24 -3.36 12.37 2.78
N LYS A 25 -4.63 12.42 3.22
CA LYS A 25 -5.77 12.63 2.30
C LYS A 25 -5.64 13.92 1.49
N SER A 26 -5.11 14.98 2.10
CA SER A 26 -4.96 16.27 1.46
C SER A 26 -3.77 16.31 0.49
N SER A 27 -2.69 15.61 0.83
CA SER A 27 -1.42 15.64 0.09
C SER A 27 -1.34 14.58 -1.01
N LEU A 28 -1.97 13.43 -0.79
CA LEU A 28 -2.01 12.29 -1.68
C LEU A 28 -3.47 11.93 -1.94
N LYS A 29 -3.78 11.51 -3.16
CA LYS A 29 -5.09 10.94 -3.50
C LYS A 29 -5.22 9.55 -2.87
N ALA A 30 -5.34 9.49 -1.55
CA ALA A 30 -5.58 8.26 -0.81
C ALA A 30 -6.80 7.56 -1.41
N SER A 31 -6.65 6.29 -1.76
CA SER A 31 -7.73 5.50 -2.35
C SER A 31 -8.78 5.11 -1.32
N SER A 32 -8.38 5.03 -0.04
CA SER A 32 -9.31 4.87 1.07
C SER A 32 -8.72 5.36 2.39
N CYS A 33 -9.60 5.76 3.30
CA CYS A 33 -9.26 6.00 4.70
C CYS A 33 -10.43 5.56 5.57
N ARG A 34 -10.16 4.75 6.60
CA ARG A 34 -11.19 4.24 7.51
C ARG A 34 -10.63 4.02 8.92
N PRO A 35 -11.46 4.11 9.97
CA PRO A 35 -11.03 3.74 11.32
C PRO A 35 -10.56 2.27 11.37
N ASN A 36 -9.45 2.01 12.07
CA ASN A 36 -8.99 0.66 12.37
C ASN A 36 -9.59 0.17 13.69
N LYS A 37 -10.61 -0.68 13.62
CA LYS A 37 -11.28 -1.22 14.82
C LYS A 37 -10.42 -2.18 15.65
N LYS A 38 -9.32 -2.71 15.08
CA LYS A 38 -8.46 -3.69 15.76
C LYS A 38 -7.29 -3.04 16.49
N LEU A 39 -6.58 -2.12 15.81
CA LEU A 39 -5.37 -1.49 16.35
C LEU A 39 -5.63 -0.09 16.92
N GLY A 40 -6.80 0.50 16.65
CA GLY A 40 -7.02 1.93 16.86
C GLY A 40 -6.44 2.78 15.72
N GLY A 41 -6.76 4.07 15.72
CA GLY A 41 -6.34 4.98 14.65
C GLY A 41 -7.04 4.71 13.30
N PHE A 42 -6.38 5.06 12.21
CA PHE A 42 -6.90 4.98 10.85
C PHE A 42 -6.04 4.09 9.94
N VAL A 43 -6.73 3.25 9.16
CA VAL A 43 -6.16 2.60 7.98
C VAL A 43 -6.26 3.55 6.81
N VAL A 44 -5.12 3.87 6.18
CA VAL A 44 -5.06 4.71 4.97
C VAL A 44 -4.37 3.94 3.87
N CYS A 45 -5.01 3.86 2.70
CA CYS A 45 -4.41 3.24 1.51
C CYS A 45 -4.05 4.33 0.49
N VAL A 46 -2.82 4.30 0.01
CA VAL A 46 -2.30 5.20 -1.02
C VAL A 46 -1.90 4.36 -2.23
N PRO A 47 -2.42 4.64 -3.45
CA PRO A 47 -1.92 3.98 -4.66
C PRO A 47 -0.41 4.16 -4.78
N LEU A 48 0.32 3.06 -5.02
CA LEU A 48 1.78 3.12 -5.09
C LEU A 48 2.23 3.51 -6.49
N THR A 49 2.62 4.77 -6.65
CA THR A 49 3.21 5.35 -7.85
C THR A 49 4.61 5.89 -7.54
N PRO A 50 5.44 6.19 -8.55
CA PRO A 50 6.76 6.79 -8.29
C PRO A 50 6.67 8.09 -7.49
N SER A 51 5.69 8.94 -7.78
CA SER A 51 5.47 10.20 -7.05
C SER A 51 4.96 9.98 -5.63
N SER A 52 4.07 9.01 -5.41
CA SER A 52 3.61 8.71 -4.06
C SER A 52 4.72 8.10 -3.21
N LEU A 53 5.62 7.30 -3.80
CA LEU A 53 6.70 6.63 -3.07
C LEU A 53 7.62 7.63 -2.36
N GLU A 54 8.04 8.68 -3.05
CA GLU A 54 8.89 9.73 -2.46
C GLU A 54 8.20 10.43 -1.28
N PHE A 55 6.91 10.75 -1.44
CA PHE A 55 6.11 11.34 -0.36
C PHE A 55 5.97 10.37 0.80
N ILE A 56 5.59 9.10 0.56
CA ILE A 56 5.37 8.09 1.59
C ILE A 56 6.65 7.90 2.41
N GLY A 57 7.81 7.76 1.75
CA GLY A 57 9.09 7.60 2.45
C GLY A 57 9.42 8.80 3.35
N SER A 58 9.20 10.02 2.83
CA SER A 58 9.38 11.26 3.60
C SER A 58 8.42 11.36 4.78
N PHE A 59 7.15 10.97 4.56
CA PHE A 59 6.10 10.99 5.57
C PHE A 59 6.37 9.99 6.69
N VAL A 60 6.76 8.76 6.36
CA VAL A 60 7.13 7.72 7.32
C VAL A 60 8.28 8.19 8.20
N THR A 61 9.32 8.76 7.58
CA THR A 61 10.51 9.24 8.29
C THR A 61 10.18 10.44 9.18
N SER A 62 9.49 11.45 8.66
CA SER A 62 9.25 12.72 9.37
C SER A 62 8.30 12.55 10.56
N ASN A 63 7.35 11.62 10.45
CA ASN A 63 6.36 11.37 11.49
C ASN A 63 6.69 10.15 12.36
N SER A 64 7.89 9.56 12.20
CA SER A 64 8.32 8.37 12.94
C SER A 64 7.30 7.23 12.90
N VAL A 65 6.70 6.98 11.73
CA VAL A 65 5.71 5.93 11.56
C VAL A 65 6.39 4.57 11.71
N GLU A 66 5.89 3.76 12.64
CA GLU A 66 6.38 2.39 12.84
C GLU A 66 6.15 1.55 11.58
N VAL A 67 7.22 0.98 11.04
CA VAL A 67 7.18 0.18 9.80
C VAL A 67 6.27 -1.04 9.94
N GLU A 68 6.20 -1.63 11.14
CA GLU A 68 5.29 -2.72 11.50
C GLU A 68 3.80 -2.35 11.40
N ASN A 69 3.49 -1.05 11.43
CA ASN A 69 2.14 -0.51 11.16
C ASN A 69 1.94 -0.13 9.68
N THR A 70 2.74 -0.67 8.77
CA THR A 70 2.64 -0.43 7.33
C THR A 70 2.80 -1.70 6.51
N ASP A 71 2.31 -1.69 5.28
CA ASP A 71 2.71 -2.65 4.26
C ASP A 71 2.55 -2.14 2.83
N ILE A 72 3.15 -2.87 1.90
CA ILE A 72 2.91 -2.73 0.46
C ILE A 72 1.93 -3.83 0.07
N PHE A 73 0.69 -3.44 -0.20
CA PHE A 73 -0.38 -4.34 -0.55
C PHE A 73 -0.50 -4.50 -2.06
N VAL A 74 -0.40 -5.75 -2.51
CA VAL A 74 -0.56 -6.15 -3.90
C VAL A 74 -1.76 -7.08 -3.98
N SER A 75 -2.73 -6.75 -4.85
CA SER A 75 -3.87 -7.63 -5.07
C SER A 75 -4.29 -7.74 -6.52
N PHE A 76 -4.77 -8.92 -6.90
CA PHE A 76 -5.23 -9.21 -8.24
C PHE A 76 -6.26 -10.35 -8.27
N VAL A 77 -6.99 -10.44 -9.37
CA VAL A 77 -7.93 -11.52 -9.66
C VAL A 77 -7.46 -12.26 -10.90
N THR A 78 -7.58 -13.58 -10.91
CA THR A 78 -7.17 -14.43 -12.03
C THR A 78 -8.15 -15.58 -12.22
N GLU A 79 -8.25 -16.11 -13.44
CA GLU A 79 -9.03 -17.32 -13.75
C GLU A 79 -8.23 -18.61 -13.50
N TYR A 80 -6.92 -18.50 -13.22
CA TYR A 80 -6.01 -19.64 -13.12
C TYR A 80 -5.21 -19.59 -11.82
N ASP A 81 -5.21 -20.69 -11.07
CA ASP A 81 -4.40 -20.86 -9.87
C ASP A 81 -2.89 -21.01 -10.16
N SER A 82 -2.55 -21.34 -11.41
CA SER A 82 -1.18 -21.52 -11.89
C SER A 82 -0.58 -20.26 -12.51
N ARG A 83 -1.27 -19.10 -12.44
CA ARG A 83 -0.83 -17.89 -13.12
C ARG A 83 0.42 -17.31 -12.46
N VAL A 84 1.45 -17.07 -13.26
CA VAL A 84 2.69 -16.41 -12.83
C VAL A 84 2.59 -14.92 -13.13
N ILE A 85 2.98 -14.09 -12.17
CA ILE A 85 2.96 -12.63 -12.27
C ILE A 85 4.31 -12.07 -11.88
N ASP A 86 4.88 -11.28 -12.77
CA ASP A 86 6.05 -10.47 -12.46
C ASP A 86 5.62 -9.22 -11.70
N LEU A 87 6.13 -9.06 -10.48
CA LEU A 87 5.86 -7.87 -9.68
C LEU A 87 6.66 -6.68 -10.21
N PRO A 88 6.04 -5.50 -10.39
CA PRO A 88 6.76 -4.33 -10.85
C PRO A 88 7.80 -3.87 -9.83
N ASN A 89 8.95 -3.41 -10.32
CA ASN A 89 10.11 -2.99 -9.53
C ASN A 89 9.80 -1.91 -8.47
N ILE A 90 8.70 -1.17 -8.62
CA ILE A 90 8.28 -0.19 -7.61
C ILE A 90 8.01 -0.82 -6.24
N ILE A 91 7.53 -2.07 -6.20
CA ILE A 91 7.30 -2.81 -4.95
C ILE A 91 8.64 -3.07 -4.24
N THR A 92 9.62 -3.56 -4.99
CA THR A 92 10.98 -3.82 -4.48
C THR A 92 11.63 -2.53 -3.97
N LYS A 93 11.51 -1.43 -4.74
CA LYS A 93 12.01 -0.12 -4.32
C LYS A 93 11.38 0.34 -3.02
N ALA A 94 10.05 0.28 -2.92
CA ALA A 94 9.33 0.71 -1.72
C ALA A 94 9.70 -0.13 -0.49
N SER A 95 9.79 -1.46 -0.65
CA SER A 95 10.16 -2.36 0.44
C SER A 95 11.60 -2.11 0.91
N PHE A 96 12.53 -1.89 -0.02
CA PHE A 96 13.91 -1.58 0.31
C PHE A 96 14.07 -0.20 0.97
N SER A 97 13.39 0.83 0.46
CA SER A 97 13.58 2.21 0.93
C SER A 97 12.85 2.51 2.25
N ILE A 98 11.67 1.92 2.46
CA ILE A 98 10.84 2.18 3.65
C ILE A 98 11.00 1.07 4.70
N GLY A 99 11.36 -0.15 4.27
CA GLY A 99 11.43 -1.32 5.13
C GLY A 99 10.10 -2.05 5.30
N SER A 100 9.02 -1.58 4.67
CA SER A 100 7.69 -2.17 4.82
C SER A 100 7.60 -3.57 4.21
N PRO A 101 6.90 -4.51 4.86
CA PRO A 101 6.64 -5.83 4.31
C PRO A 101 5.70 -5.75 3.10
N VAL A 102 5.74 -6.79 2.25
CA VAL A 102 4.82 -6.94 1.12
C VAL A 102 3.73 -7.94 1.49
N THR A 103 2.47 -7.53 1.34
CA THR A 103 1.30 -8.39 1.54
C THR A 103 0.64 -8.67 0.20
N LEU A 104 0.52 -9.95 -0.14
CA LEU A 104 -0.13 -10.42 -1.36
C LEU A 104 -1.54 -10.93 -1.07
N SER A 105 -2.52 -10.54 -1.88
CA SER A 105 -3.88 -11.07 -1.85
C SER A 105 -4.34 -11.40 -3.26
N TYR A 106 -4.68 -12.65 -3.53
CA TYR A 106 -5.18 -13.05 -4.84
C TYR A 106 -6.48 -13.83 -4.72
N THR A 107 -7.31 -13.70 -5.75
CA THR A 107 -8.56 -14.46 -5.88
C THR A 107 -8.55 -15.20 -7.21
N VAL A 108 -8.84 -16.50 -7.17
CA VAL A 108 -9.13 -17.30 -8.36
C VAL A 108 -10.64 -17.31 -8.55
N VAL A 109 -11.13 -16.90 -9.72
CA VAL A 109 -12.57 -16.83 -10.07
C VAL A 109 -12.96 -17.84 -11.12
#